data_AF-V5H7R5-F1
#
_entry.id   AF-V5H7R5-F1
#
_cell.length_a   1.000
_cell.length_b   1.000
_cell.length_c   1.000
_cell.angle_alpha   90.00
_cell.angle_beta   90.00
_cell.angle_gamma   90.00
#
_symmetry.space_group_name_H-M   'P 1'
#
loop_
_entity.id
_entity.type
_entity.pdbx_description
1 polymer ?
#
loop_
_entity_poly.entity_id
_entity_poly.type
_entity_poly.pdbx_seq_one_letter_code
_entity_poly.pdbx_strand_id
1 'polypeptide(L)'
;MSSDDEVEHVSDTLKTKIAPLPPELQRIAEIEFGETEDGLKEALTKLTQRLLGEPDLNARTDPEFLLRFLRVRKFKVNVALKTIKNYYRNRAAYASTFSGLTPSSVKQEAKCLHVVLPERDVRGRLVLLTRIGAWMPDTVSYEEFQQACVMCLDHMANDSSSQMAGISYVIDFGGYTTSKMFSCNISLMKRGLLYLQDSLPLRTKAIHVVRESYAFDLLFAVLRPFIKKKIRDRISCHGWSFENLHKQIAASALPEEYGGNGPAIDFKAFWKGLEQEEPLFIENNKYGYQMPDSGTPFPDDDHLANTTV
;
A
#
# COMPACT_ATOMS: atom_id res chain seq x y z
N MET A 1 41.67 8.16 -0.49
CA MET A 1 40.83 8.06 0.72
C MET A 1 40.99 6.65 1.25
N SER A 2 41.20 6.48 2.56
CA SER A 2 41.27 5.14 3.14
C SER A 2 39.90 4.46 3.09
N SER A 3 39.84 3.13 3.23
CA SER A 3 38.57 2.39 3.29
C SER A 3 37.66 2.87 4.43
N ASP A 4 38.27 3.39 5.50
CA ASP A 4 37.55 3.86 6.68
C ASP A 4 36.94 5.26 6.42
N ASP A 5 37.63 6.12 5.67
CA ASP A 5 37.11 7.44 5.26
C ASP A 5 35.91 7.33 4.29
N GLU A 6 35.85 6.30 3.44
CA GLU A 6 34.70 6.05 2.55
C GLU A 6 33.48 5.54 3.32
N VAL A 7 33.68 4.70 4.34
CA VAL A 7 32.59 4.17 5.18
C VAL A 7 31.99 5.28 6.07
N GLU A 8 32.83 6.17 6.60
CA GLU A 8 32.38 7.33 7.39
C GLU A 8 31.61 8.34 6.54
N HIS A 9 32.08 8.65 5.32
CA HIS A 9 31.39 9.57 4.41
C HIS A 9 30.04 9.02 3.91
N VAL A 10 29.94 7.71 3.64
CA VAL A 10 28.66 7.06 3.30
C VAL A 10 27.71 7.05 4.50
N SER A 11 28.24 6.83 5.70
CA SER A 11 27.48 6.89 6.96
C SER A 11 26.85 8.27 7.20
N ASP A 12 27.63 9.34 7.04
CA ASP A 12 27.13 10.71 7.25
C ASP A 12 26.16 11.16 6.17
N THR A 13 26.33 10.68 4.94
CA THR A 13 25.39 10.92 3.83
C THR A 13 24.06 10.19 4.02
N LEU A 14 24.07 9.03 4.69
CA LEU A 14 22.86 8.28 5.04
C LEU A 14 22.14 8.89 6.25
N LYS A 15 22.89 9.34 7.27
CA LYS A 15 22.35 10.03 8.45
C LYS A 15 21.68 11.37 8.11
N THR A 16 22.17 12.08 7.09
CA THR A 16 21.57 13.34 6.62
C THR A 16 20.32 13.14 5.75
N LYS A 17 20.07 11.93 5.24
CA LYS A 17 18.94 11.64 4.33
C LYS A 17 17.84 10.77 4.92
N ILE A 18 18.00 10.15 6.09
CA ILE A 18 16.95 9.34 6.73
C ILE A 18 16.54 10.01 8.03
N ALA A 19 15.29 10.47 8.12
CA ALA A 19 14.78 11.09 9.33
C ALA A 19 14.84 10.11 10.54
N PRO A 20 15.26 10.56 11.73
CA PRO A 20 15.32 9.72 12.91
C PRO A 20 13.92 9.26 13.34
N LEU A 21 13.82 8.02 13.83
CA LEU A 21 12.56 7.49 14.34
C LEU A 21 12.30 7.96 15.78
N PRO A 22 11.04 8.21 16.16
CA PRO A 22 10.64 8.30 17.55
C PRO A 22 11.12 7.06 18.36
N PRO A 23 11.48 7.22 19.66
CA PRO A 23 12.10 6.14 20.44
C PRO A 23 11.33 4.81 20.46
N GLU A 24 9.99 4.87 20.47
CA GLU A 24 9.15 3.67 20.41
C GLU A 24 9.28 2.91 19.09
N LEU A 25 9.30 3.64 17.96
CA LEU A 25 9.44 3.05 16.63
C LEU A 25 10.86 2.57 16.37
N GLN A 26 11.86 3.26 16.92
CA GLN A 26 13.26 2.84 16.90
C GLN A 26 13.42 1.47 17.59
N ARG A 27 12.80 1.29 18.76
CA ARG A 27 12.80 0.01 19.46
C ARG A 27 12.17 -1.12 18.64
N ILE A 28 11.07 -0.85 17.92
CA ILE A 28 10.46 -1.83 17.02
C ILE A 28 11.42 -2.18 15.88
N ALA A 29 12.07 -1.20 15.28
CA ALA A 29 13.03 -1.42 14.19
C ALA A 29 14.19 -2.32 14.64
N GLU A 30 14.79 -2.04 15.79
CA GLU A 30 15.89 -2.82 16.35
C GLU A 30 15.45 -4.22 16.75
N ILE A 31 14.37 -4.37 17.53
CA ILE A 31 13.97 -5.65 18.11
C ILE A 31 13.25 -6.55 17.10
N GLU A 32 12.29 -6.02 16.34
CA GLU A 32 11.47 -6.86 15.45
C GLU A 32 12.09 -7.09 14.07
N PHE A 33 12.91 -6.15 13.59
CA PHE A 33 13.52 -6.18 12.26
C PHE A 33 15.02 -6.40 12.28
N GLY A 34 15.68 -6.24 13.44
CA GLY A 34 17.14 -6.31 13.53
C GLY A 34 17.82 -5.14 12.82
N GLU A 35 17.17 -3.97 12.76
CA GLU A 35 17.74 -2.77 12.14
C GLU A 35 18.90 -2.27 13.01
N THR A 36 20.14 -2.49 12.54
CA THR A 36 21.36 -1.91 13.10
C THR A 36 21.96 -0.90 12.12
N GLU A 37 22.82 0.00 12.59
CA GLU A 37 23.44 1.00 11.71
C GLU A 37 24.25 0.34 10.58
N ASP A 38 25.05 -0.67 10.89
CA ASP A 38 25.84 -1.41 9.89
C ASP A 38 24.96 -2.26 8.97
N GLY A 39 23.95 -2.95 9.54
CA GLY A 39 23.02 -3.77 8.77
C GLY A 39 22.19 -2.94 7.79
N LEU A 40 21.84 -1.71 8.17
CA LEU A 40 21.17 -0.74 7.29
C LEU A 40 22.04 -0.35 6.10
N LYS A 41 23.31 0.05 6.36
CA LYS A 41 24.28 0.42 5.31
C LYS A 41 24.52 -0.73 4.34
N GLU A 42 24.73 -1.93 4.87
CA GLU A 42 24.96 -3.14 4.08
C GLU A 42 23.74 -3.50 3.21
N ALA A 43 22.55 -3.49 3.80
CA ALA A 43 21.33 -3.85 3.09
C ALA A 43 20.97 -2.86 1.99
N LEU A 44 21.13 -1.55 2.25
CA LEU A 44 20.92 -0.50 1.24
C LEU A 44 21.92 -0.66 0.09
N THR A 45 23.20 -0.82 0.39
CA THR A 45 24.25 -1.03 -0.63
C THR A 45 23.94 -2.23 -1.51
N LYS A 46 23.64 -3.39 -0.90
CA LYS A 46 23.31 -4.62 -1.63
C LYS A 46 22.05 -4.48 -2.48
N LEU A 47 21.01 -3.83 -1.95
CA LEU A 47 19.76 -3.64 -2.68
C LEU A 47 19.95 -2.69 -3.88
N THR A 48 20.66 -1.57 -3.68
CA THR A 48 21.01 -0.62 -4.73
C THR A 48 21.82 -1.29 -5.85
N GLN A 49 22.90 -2.02 -5.51
CA GLN A 49 23.71 -2.73 -6.49
C GLN A 49 22.87 -3.72 -7.32
N ARG A 50 21.98 -4.46 -6.68
CA ARG A 50 21.10 -5.41 -7.37
C ARG A 50 20.12 -4.72 -8.29
N LEU A 51 19.50 -3.62 -7.85
CA LEU A 51 18.56 -2.85 -8.66
C LEU A 51 19.22 -2.22 -9.89
N LEU A 52 20.44 -1.68 -9.75
CA LEU A 52 21.21 -1.13 -10.88
C LEU A 52 21.66 -2.21 -11.88
N GLY A 53 21.74 -3.47 -11.45
CA GLY A 53 22.03 -4.61 -12.30
C GLY A 53 20.80 -5.23 -12.97
N GLU A 54 19.58 -4.76 -12.68
CA GLU A 54 18.36 -5.27 -13.32
C GLU A 54 18.19 -4.65 -14.72
N PRO A 55 18.12 -5.47 -15.79
CA PRO A 55 17.93 -4.96 -17.14
C PRO A 55 16.58 -4.27 -17.28
N ASP A 56 16.53 -3.23 -18.12
CA ASP A 56 15.33 -2.46 -18.49
C ASP A 56 14.61 -1.75 -17.33
N LEU A 57 15.20 -1.74 -16.14
CA LEU A 57 14.66 -1.09 -14.95
C LEU A 57 15.37 0.25 -14.70
N ASN A 58 14.63 1.36 -14.85
CA ASN A 58 15.05 2.64 -14.27
C ASN A 58 14.70 2.65 -12.78
N ALA A 59 15.60 2.14 -11.93
CA ALA A 59 15.34 1.99 -10.49
C ALA A 59 15.57 3.29 -9.71
N ARG A 60 14.65 3.60 -8.78
CA ARG A 60 14.88 4.63 -7.76
C ARG A 60 15.81 4.08 -6.68
N THR A 61 16.90 4.79 -6.39
CA THR A 61 17.93 4.35 -5.43
C THR A 61 18.02 5.22 -4.17
N ASP A 62 17.08 6.15 -3.98
CA ASP A 62 17.01 6.97 -2.77
C ASP A 62 16.90 6.10 -1.51
N PRO A 63 17.74 6.34 -0.48
CA PRO A 63 17.73 5.54 0.74
C PRO A 63 16.35 5.47 1.42
N GLU A 64 15.63 6.60 1.51
CA GLU A 64 14.30 6.64 2.13
C GLU A 64 13.26 5.79 1.38
N PHE A 65 13.35 5.73 0.05
CA PHE A 65 12.47 4.90 -0.76
C PHE A 65 12.77 3.41 -0.55
N LEU A 66 14.05 3.03 -0.67
CA LEU A 66 14.49 1.64 -0.51
C LEU A 66 14.26 1.09 0.89
N LEU A 67 14.42 1.93 1.91
CA LEU A 67 14.27 1.56 3.31
C LEU A 67 12.87 1.03 3.63
N ARG A 68 11.82 1.54 2.96
CA ARG A 68 10.44 1.06 3.13
C ARG A 68 10.32 -0.42 2.79
N PHE A 69 10.92 -0.83 1.67
CA PHE A 69 10.91 -2.22 1.22
C PHE A 69 11.76 -3.11 2.12
N LEU A 70 12.92 -2.61 2.58
CA LEU A 70 13.77 -3.33 3.52
C LEU A 70 13.05 -3.57 4.85
N ARG A 71 12.48 -2.55 5.49
CA ARG A 71 11.75 -2.66 6.76
C ARG A 71 10.57 -3.63 6.66
N VAL A 72 9.75 -3.49 5.62
CA VAL A 72 8.59 -4.36 5.41
C VAL A 72 8.95 -5.81 5.12
N ARG A 73 10.19 -6.07 4.65
CA ARG A 73 10.74 -7.42 4.45
C ARG A 73 11.78 -7.82 5.49
N LYS A 74 11.86 -7.10 6.62
CA LYS A 74 12.79 -7.39 7.73
C LYS A 74 14.24 -7.54 7.26
N PHE A 75 14.70 -6.60 6.44
CA PHE A 75 16.06 -6.54 5.89
C PHE A 75 16.48 -7.75 5.04
N LYS A 76 15.54 -8.62 4.64
CA LYS A 76 15.80 -9.70 3.68
C LYS A 76 15.91 -9.13 2.26
N VAL A 77 17.13 -8.72 1.88
CA VAL A 77 17.43 -8.02 0.61
C VAL A 77 16.79 -8.68 -0.62
N ASN A 78 16.90 -10.00 -0.78
CA ASN A 78 16.32 -10.69 -1.94
C ASN A 78 14.79 -10.59 -2.00
N VAL A 79 14.13 -10.60 -0.84
CA VAL A 79 12.67 -10.47 -0.74
C VAL A 79 12.24 -9.02 -0.98
N ALA A 80 13.04 -8.06 -0.51
CA ALA A 80 12.85 -6.63 -0.79
C ALA A 80 12.99 -6.35 -2.29
N LEU A 81 14.06 -6.85 -2.93
CA LEU A 81 14.27 -6.75 -4.38
C LEU A 81 13.07 -7.31 -5.16
N LYS A 82 12.61 -8.53 -4.83
CA LYS A 82 11.42 -9.12 -5.47
C LYS A 82 10.18 -8.23 -5.33
N THR A 83 10.00 -7.61 -4.16
CA THR A 83 8.87 -6.70 -3.90
C THR A 83 8.97 -5.43 -4.75
N ILE A 84 10.16 -4.81 -4.84
CA ILE A 84 10.39 -3.62 -5.68
C ILE A 84 10.19 -3.94 -7.17
N LYS A 85 10.68 -5.09 -7.64
CA LYS A 85 10.45 -5.54 -9.02
C LYS A 85 8.96 -5.73 -9.29
N ASN A 86 8.21 -6.34 -8.38
CA ASN A 86 6.75 -6.48 -8.49
C ASN A 86 6.05 -5.11 -8.48
N TYR A 87 6.48 -4.19 -7.64
CA TYR A 87 6.00 -2.80 -7.61
C TYR A 87 6.10 -2.15 -9.00
N TYR A 88 7.29 -2.15 -9.59
CA TYR A 88 7.50 -1.53 -10.89
C TYR A 88 6.82 -2.29 -12.03
N ARG A 89 6.87 -3.64 -12.05
CA ARG A 89 6.21 -4.44 -13.09
C ARG A 89 4.70 -4.23 -13.12
N ASN A 90 4.04 -4.19 -11.96
CA ASN A 90 2.61 -3.92 -11.90
C ASN A 90 2.30 -2.51 -12.41
N ARG A 91 3.10 -1.50 -12.04
CA ARG A 91 2.88 -0.12 -12.55
C ARG A 91 3.05 -0.04 -14.06
N ALA A 92 4.05 -0.72 -14.62
CA ALA A 92 4.30 -0.77 -16.05
C ALA A 92 3.20 -1.55 -16.82
N ALA A 93 2.84 -2.74 -16.34
CA ALA A 93 1.82 -3.59 -16.98
C ALA A 93 0.43 -2.95 -16.99
N TYR A 94 0.18 -1.99 -16.10
CA TYR A 94 -1.13 -1.37 -15.90
C TYR A 94 -1.04 0.15 -15.95
N ALA A 95 -0.38 0.65 -17.00
CA ALA A 95 -0.20 2.07 -17.25
C ALA A 95 -1.52 2.87 -17.21
N SER A 96 -2.65 2.29 -17.63
CA SER A 96 -3.96 2.97 -17.54
C SER A 96 -4.36 3.34 -16.10
N THR A 97 -3.89 2.58 -15.12
CA THR A 97 -4.12 2.86 -13.69
C THR A 97 -3.01 3.76 -13.14
N PHE A 98 -1.73 3.50 -13.45
CA PHE A 98 -0.61 4.10 -12.70
C PHE A 98 0.18 5.20 -13.44
N SER A 99 0.05 5.31 -14.76
CA SER A 99 0.88 6.23 -15.56
C SER A 99 0.55 7.68 -15.23
N GLY A 100 1.56 8.45 -14.81
CA GLY A 100 1.40 9.87 -14.47
C GLY A 100 0.48 10.13 -13.27
N LEU A 101 0.15 9.09 -12.49
CA LEU A 101 -0.80 9.21 -11.38
C LEU A 101 -0.22 10.09 -10.26
N THR A 102 -0.94 11.17 -9.95
CA THR A 102 -0.67 12.11 -8.86
C THR A 102 -1.95 12.36 -8.04
N PRO A 103 -1.85 12.88 -6.80
CA PRO A 103 -3.02 13.25 -6.01
C PRO A 103 -3.98 14.21 -6.73
N SER A 104 -3.47 15.23 -7.42
CA SER A 104 -4.28 16.18 -8.19
C SER A 104 -4.98 15.54 -9.39
N SER A 105 -4.38 14.52 -10.02
CA SER A 105 -4.96 13.82 -11.17
C SER A 105 -6.13 12.89 -10.80
N VAL A 106 -6.26 12.51 -9.53
CA VAL A 106 -7.35 11.62 -9.08
C VAL A 106 -8.68 12.35 -9.20
N LYS A 107 -9.65 11.68 -9.82
CA LYS A 107 -11.02 12.17 -9.98
C LYS A 107 -11.69 12.48 -8.64
N GLN A 108 -12.37 13.62 -8.55
CA GLN A 108 -12.95 14.13 -7.31
C GLN A 108 -13.95 13.14 -6.68
N GLU A 109 -14.77 12.46 -7.48
CA GLU A 109 -15.73 11.47 -6.99
C GLU A 109 -15.04 10.24 -6.41
N ALA A 110 -13.88 9.85 -6.93
CA ALA A 110 -13.06 8.76 -6.39
C ALA A 110 -12.39 9.15 -5.07
N LYS A 111 -11.97 10.42 -4.92
CA LYS A 111 -11.42 10.97 -3.66
C LYS A 111 -12.41 10.80 -2.49
N CYS A 112 -13.71 10.91 -2.74
CA CYS A 112 -14.76 10.74 -1.73
C CYS A 112 -15.00 9.28 -1.27
N LEU A 113 -14.22 8.32 -1.76
CA LEU A 113 -14.35 6.89 -1.45
C LEU A 113 -13.23 6.36 -0.55
N HIS A 114 -12.12 7.10 -0.41
CA HIS A 114 -10.93 6.70 0.36
C HIS A 114 -10.38 7.84 1.19
N VAL A 115 -10.04 7.53 2.44
CA VAL A 115 -9.42 8.49 3.37
C VAL A 115 -8.59 7.73 4.41
N VAL A 116 -7.43 8.27 4.76
CA VAL A 116 -6.70 7.82 5.95
C VAL A 116 -7.28 8.58 7.14
N LEU A 117 -7.80 7.86 8.13
CA LEU A 117 -8.36 8.49 9.32
C LEU A 117 -7.24 9.22 10.09
N PRO A 118 -7.54 10.38 10.71
CA PRO A 118 -6.55 11.14 11.47
C PRO A 118 -6.06 10.37 12.70
N GLU A 119 -6.95 9.55 13.28
CA GLU A 119 -6.65 8.74 14.44
C GLU A 119 -6.18 7.33 14.06
N ARG A 120 -5.33 6.79 14.93
CA ARG A 120 -4.76 5.46 14.79
C ARG A 120 -5.64 4.41 15.47
N ASP A 121 -5.47 3.16 15.09
CA ASP A 121 -6.10 2.06 15.82
C ASP A 121 -5.43 1.77 17.17
N VAL A 122 -5.99 0.84 17.95
CA VAL A 122 -5.52 0.53 19.32
C VAL A 122 -4.09 -0.01 19.38
N ARG A 123 -3.47 -0.32 18.22
CA ARG A 123 -2.08 -0.75 18.11
C ARG A 123 -1.19 0.31 17.43
N GLY A 124 -1.65 1.56 17.34
CA GLY A 124 -0.91 2.68 16.78
C GLY A 124 -0.79 2.65 15.25
N ARG A 125 -1.58 1.84 14.54
CA ARG A 125 -1.50 1.72 13.08
C ARG A 125 -2.38 2.77 12.41
N LEU A 126 -1.92 3.30 11.28
CA LEU A 126 -2.77 4.12 10.41
C LEU A 126 -3.94 3.28 9.87
N VAL A 127 -5.12 3.90 9.77
CA VAL A 127 -6.36 3.27 9.34
C VAL A 127 -6.78 3.84 7.99
N LEU A 128 -6.83 3.01 6.95
CA LEU A 128 -7.44 3.39 5.67
C LEU A 128 -8.92 3.02 5.67
N LEU A 129 -9.79 4.03 5.62
CA LEU A 129 -11.22 3.86 5.39
C LEU A 129 -11.50 3.84 3.89
N THR A 130 -12.22 2.82 3.42
CA THR A 130 -12.64 2.65 2.03
C THR A 130 -14.15 2.36 1.96
N ARG A 131 -14.90 3.19 1.23
CA ARG A 131 -16.36 3.11 1.10
C ARG A 131 -16.77 2.46 -0.24
N ILE A 132 -16.40 1.19 -0.42
CA ILE A 132 -16.71 0.47 -1.68
C ILE A 132 -18.22 0.33 -1.92
N GLY A 133 -19.05 0.31 -0.87
CA GLY A 133 -20.49 0.30 -1.01
C GLY A 133 -21.07 1.59 -1.59
N ALA A 134 -20.38 2.72 -1.43
CA ALA A 134 -20.76 4.01 -2.00
C ALA A 134 -20.24 4.22 -3.44
N TRP A 135 -19.38 3.33 -3.95
CA TRP A 135 -18.87 3.40 -5.32
C TRP A 135 -20.00 3.25 -6.34
N MET A 136 -20.02 4.13 -7.34
CA MET A 136 -20.98 4.15 -8.44
C MET A 136 -20.24 3.92 -9.77
N PRO A 137 -20.35 2.72 -10.38
CA PRO A 137 -19.57 2.37 -11.57
C PRO A 137 -19.79 3.30 -12.78
N ASP A 138 -20.98 3.87 -12.92
CA ASP A 138 -21.32 4.82 -14.00
C ASP A 138 -20.68 6.20 -13.80
N THR A 139 -20.24 6.51 -12.58
CA THR A 139 -19.60 7.77 -12.23
C THR A 139 -18.10 7.63 -12.12
N VAL A 140 -17.61 6.55 -11.53
CA VAL A 140 -16.19 6.30 -11.26
C VAL A 140 -15.86 4.90 -11.78
N SER A 141 -14.92 4.76 -12.70
CA SER A 141 -14.47 3.44 -13.14
C SER A 141 -13.77 2.70 -11.98
N TYR A 142 -13.65 1.38 -12.06
CA TYR A 142 -12.94 0.66 -11.01
C TYR A 142 -11.43 1.00 -11.01
N GLU A 143 -10.84 1.32 -12.16
CA GLU A 143 -9.49 1.86 -12.24
C GLU A 143 -9.36 3.21 -11.52
N GLU A 144 -10.31 4.14 -11.71
CA GLU A 144 -10.32 5.43 -11.01
C GLU A 144 -10.49 5.24 -9.49
N PHE A 145 -11.31 4.28 -9.06
CA PHE A 145 -11.41 3.86 -7.66
C PHE A 145 -10.06 3.35 -7.12
N GLN A 146 -9.37 2.49 -7.89
CA GLN A 146 -8.05 1.98 -7.52
C GLN A 146 -7.00 3.09 -7.45
N GLN A 147 -7.02 4.04 -8.39
CA GLN A 147 -6.12 5.19 -8.40
C GLN A 147 -6.18 5.97 -7.09
N ALA A 148 -7.39 6.29 -6.62
CA ALA A 148 -7.58 6.97 -5.35
C ALA A 148 -7.03 6.15 -4.16
N CYS A 149 -7.31 4.85 -4.14
CA CYS A 149 -6.81 3.94 -3.11
C CYS A 149 -5.28 3.87 -3.09
N VAL A 150 -4.63 3.79 -4.25
CA VAL A 150 -3.17 3.71 -4.37
C VAL A 150 -2.50 4.97 -3.86
N MET A 151 -3.02 6.17 -4.13
CA MET A 151 -2.46 7.40 -3.58
C MET A 151 -2.50 7.42 -2.05
N CYS A 152 -3.59 6.94 -1.44
CA CYS A 152 -3.67 6.80 0.01
C CYS A 152 -2.63 5.80 0.55
N LEU A 153 -2.41 4.69 -0.16
CA LEU A 153 -1.46 3.66 0.26
C LEU A 153 -0.01 4.10 0.09
N ASP A 154 0.32 4.80 -1.00
CA ASP A 154 1.65 5.38 -1.22
C ASP A 154 1.96 6.44 -0.14
N HIS A 155 0.98 7.27 0.24
CA HIS A 155 1.06 8.17 1.38
C HIS A 155 1.34 7.42 2.69
N MET A 156 0.53 6.40 3.01
CA MET A 156 0.75 5.59 4.21
C MET A 156 2.13 4.92 4.19
N ALA A 157 2.63 4.48 3.02
CA ALA A 157 3.94 3.85 2.91
C ALA A 157 5.12 4.82 3.18
N ASN A 158 4.91 6.13 2.99
CA ASN A 158 5.87 7.16 3.34
C ASN A 158 5.96 7.36 4.86
N ASP A 159 4.88 7.12 5.60
CA ASP A 159 4.83 7.29 7.05
C ASP A 159 5.69 6.24 7.76
N SER A 160 6.61 6.72 8.62
CA SER A 160 7.56 5.86 9.32
C SER A 160 6.85 4.91 10.29
N SER A 161 5.81 5.37 10.99
CA SER A 161 5.08 4.52 11.91
C SER A 161 4.40 3.35 11.21
N SER A 162 3.93 3.51 9.97
CA SER A 162 3.30 2.46 9.18
C SER A 162 4.34 1.41 8.76
N GLN A 163 5.56 1.82 8.45
CA GLN A 163 6.66 0.92 8.14
C GLN A 163 6.93 -0.02 9.34
N MET A 164 6.77 0.47 10.57
CA MET A 164 7.10 -0.21 11.83
C MET A 164 5.92 -0.95 12.48
N ALA A 165 4.72 -0.38 12.48
CA ALA A 165 3.51 -0.98 13.05
C ALA A 165 2.70 -1.77 12.02
N GLY A 166 2.79 -1.39 10.73
CA GLY A 166 1.86 -1.80 9.68
C GLY A 166 0.62 -0.90 9.66
N ILE A 167 -0.37 -1.31 8.87
CA ILE A 167 -1.63 -0.57 8.67
C ILE A 167 -2.84 -1.45 8.91
N SER A 168 -3.99 -0.83 9.14
CA SER A 168 -5.30 -1.49 9.16
C SER A 168 -6.25 -0.84 8.16
N TYR A 169 -7.27 -1.60 7.78
CA TYR A 169 -8.29 -1.16 6.83
C TYR A 169 -9.66 -1.24 7.50
N VAL A 170 -10.52 -0.27 7.20
CA VAL A 170 -11.97 -0.37 7.36
C VAL A 170 -12.57 -0.32 5.96
N ILE A 171 -13.20 -1.41 5.53
CA ILE A 171 -13.82 -1.52 4.21
C ILE A 171 -15.33 -1.63 4.40
N ASP A 172 -16.01 -0.60 3.97
CA ASP A 172 -17.43 -0.42 4.16
C ASP A 172 -18.21 -0.82 2.90
N PHE A 173 -18.94 -1.93 3.04
CA PHE A 173 -19.74 -2.55 1.99
C PHE A 173 -21.20 -2.09 1.99
N GLY A 174 -21.58 -1.12 2.81
CA GLY A 174 -22.94 -0.58 2.85
C GLY A 174 -23.35 0.00 1.49
N GLY A 175 -24.30 -0.64 0.81
CA GLY A 175 -24.73 -0.27 -0.55
C GLY A 175 -23.97 -0.98 -1.68
N TYR A 176 -23.10 -1.94 -1.36
CA TYR A 176 -22.47 -2.81 -2.35
C TYR A 176 -23.47 -3.88 -2.82
N THR A 177 -23.57 -4.06 -4.14
CA THR A 177 -24.54 -4.98 -4.78
C THR A 177 -23.84 -5.89 -5.76
N THR A 178 -24.50 -6.99 -6.13
CA THR A 178 -24.00 -7.91 -7.18
C THR A 178 -23.88 -7.21 -8.53
N SER A 179 -24.76 -6.26 -8.85
CA SER A 179 -24.64 -5.44 -10.06
C SER A 179 -23.32 -4.67 -10.08
N LYS A 180 -22.93 -4.01 -8.98
CA LYS A 180 -21.63 -3.32 -8.87
C LYS A 180 -20.45 -4.29 -9.02
N MET A 181 -20.55 -5.49 -8.45
CA MET A 181 -19.54 -6.55 -8.65
C MET A 181 -19.36 -6.89 -10.13
N PHE A 182 -20.46 -7.04 -10.88
CA PHE A 182 -20.41 -7.35 -12.32
C PHE A 182 -20.02 -6.16 -13.21
N SER A 183 -20.08 -4.93 -12.70
CA SER A 183 -19.54 -3.75 -13.38
C SER A 183 -18.00 -3.73 -13.43
N CYS A 184 -17.32 -4.66 -12.75
CA CYS A 184 -15.87 -4.78 -12.77
C CYS A 184 -15.44 -6.17 -13.27
N ASN A 185 -14.39 -6.22 -14.10
CA ASN A 185 -13.81 -7.49 -14.52
C ASN A 185 -13.06 -8.16 -13.36
N ILE A 186 -13.25 -9.47 -13.18
CA ILE A 186 -12.53 -10.28 -12.18
C ILE A 186 -11.00 -10.17 -12.33
N SER A 187 -10.47 -10.06 -13.55
CA SER A 187 -9.04 -9.89 -13.80
C SER A 187 -8.50 -8.60 -13.18
N LEU A 188 -9.28 -7.52 -13.26
CA LEU A 188 -8.97 -6.20 -12.71
C LEU A 188 -9.03 -6.20 -11.17
N MET A 189 -10.01 -6.90 -10.59
CA MET A 189 -10.09 -7.12 -9.13
C MET A 189 -8.93 -7.97 -8.60
N LYS A 190 -8.64 -9.10 -9.27
CA LYS A 190 -7.50 -9.98 -8.96
C LYS A 190 -6.18 -9.20 -8.99
N ARG A 191 -6.00 -8.36 -10.01
CA ARG A 191 -4.84 -7.48 -10.15
C ARG A 191 -4.69 -6.55 -8.95
N GLY A 192 -5.74 -5.82 -8.58
CA GLY A 192 -5.72 -4.93 -7.42
C GLY A 192 -5.33 -5.68 -6.14
N LEU A 193 -5.93 -6.86 -5.95
CA LEU A 193 -5.63 -7.73 -4.82
C LEU A 193 -4.16 -8.20 -4.82
N LEU A 194 -3.57 -8.53 -5.97
CA LEU A 194 -2.16 -8.91 -6.05
C LEU A 194 -1.24 -7.72 -5.77
N TYR A 195 -1.57 -6.54 -6.30
CA TYR A 195 -0.82 -5.31 -6.03
C TYR A 195 -0.76 -5.00 -4.52
N LEU A 196 -1.90 -5.09 -3.83
CA LEU A 196 -2.00 -4.88 -2.38
C LEU A 196 -1.18 -5.89 -1.55
N GLN A 197 -1.07 -7.14 -2.02
CA GLN A 197 -0.42 -8.21 -1.25
C GLN A 197 1.08 -8.39 -1.55
N ASP A 198 1.54 -8.03 -2.75
CA ASP A 198 2.86 -8.40 -3.26
C ASP A 198 3.74 -7.24 -3.72
N SER A 199 3.15 -6.07 -3.97
CA SER A 199 3.85 -4.98 -4.64
C SER A 199 4.11 -3.80 -3.71
N LEU A 200 3.20 -3.50 -2.77
CA LEU A 200 3.37 -2.36 -1.89
C LEU A 200 4.38 -2.63 -0.76
N PRO A 201 5.21 -1.63 -0.39
CA PRO A 201 6.03 -1.68 0.81
C PRO A 201 5.20 -1.38 2.06
N LEU A 202 4.12 -2.15 2.26
CA LEU A 202 3.21 -2.07 3.39
C LEU A 202 3.02 -3.43 4.05
N ARG A 203 2.67 -3.40 5.33
CA ARG A 203 2.21 -4.58 6.07
C ARG A 203 0.78 -4.37 6.50
N THR A 204 -0.16 -4.94 5.75
CA THR A 204 -1.55 -5.09 6.20
C THR A 204 -1.57 -5.91 7.49
N LYS A 205 -2.13 -5.41 8.58
CA LYS A 205 -2.18 -6.14 9.85
C LYS A 205 -3.60 -6.51 10.27
N ALA A 206 -4.60 -5.77 9.79
CA ALA A 206 -6.01 -6.08 9.97
C ALA A 206 -6.82 -5.52 8.80
N ILE A 207 -7.88 -6.22 8.40
CA ILE A 207 -8.88 -5.76 7.44
C ILE A 207 -10.23 -5.94 8.12
N HIS A 208 -10.90 -4.84 8.42
CA HIS A 208 -12.21 -4.83 9.04
C HIS A 208 -13.26 -4.56 7.97
N VAL A 209 -14.08 -5.56 7.68
CA VAL A 209 -15.21 -5.46 6.76
C VAL A 209 -16.44 -5.10 7.58
N VAL A 210 -17.16 -4.06 7.16
CA VAL A 210 -18.37 -3.59 7.82
C VAL A 210 -19.51 -3.48 6.83
N ARG A 211 -20.74 -3.66 7.32
CA ARG A 211 -21.98 -3.58 6.55
C ARG A 211 -21.97 -4.48 5.31
N GLU A 212 -21.29 -5.62 5.42
CA GLU A 212 -21.29 -6.63 4.37
C GLU A 212 -22.67 -7.27 4.19
N SER A 213 -22.92 -7.71 2.96
CA SER A 213 -24.15 -8.37 2.53
C SER A 213 -23.80 -9.63 1.74
N TYR A 214 -24.80 -10.35 1.25
CA TYR A 214 -24.58 -11.50 0.37
C TYR A 214 -23.73 -11.18 -0.87
N ALA A 215 -23.75 -9.93 -1.36
CA ALA A 215 -22.89 -9.50 -2.47
C ALA A 215 -21.40 -9.56 -2.11
N PHE A 216 -21.05 -9.27 -0.85
CA PHE A 216 -19.68 -9.46 -0.35
C PHE A 216 -19.30 -10.94 -0.30
N ASP A 217 -20.19 -11.82 0.16
CA ASP A 217 -19.90 -13.26 0.23
C ASP A 217 -19.56 -13.83 -1.16
N LEU A 218 -20.30 -13.41 -2.19
CA LEU A 218 -20.03 -13.77 -3.58
C LEU A 218 -18.68 -13.24 -4.06
N LEU A 219 -18.41 -11.96 -3.83
CA LEU A 219 -17.12 -11.35 -4.19
C LEU A 219 -15.96 -12.06 -3.49
N PHE A 220 -16.10 -12.31 -2.19
CA PHE A 220 -15.10 -13.00 -1.39
C PHE A 220 -14.89 -14.43 -1.89
N ALA A 221 -15.94 -15.18 -2.21
CA ALA A 221 -15.82 -16.51 -2.77
C ALA A 221 -15.03 -16.52 -4.09
N VAL A 222 -15.28 -15.57 -4.98
CA VAL A 222 -14.55 -15.41 -6.26
C VAL A 222 -13.09 -15.05 -6.04
N LEU A 223 -12.78 -14.16 -5.10
CA LEU A 223 -11.40 -13.69 -4.87
C LEU A 223 -10.59 -14.60 -3.93
N ARG A 224 -11.24 -15.40 -3.09
CA ARG A 224 -10.62 -16.24 -2.06
C ARG A 224 -9.45 -17.11 -2.55
N PRO A 225 -9.48 -17.73 -3.74
CA PRO A 225 -8.34 -18.50 -4.25
C PRO A 225 -7.06 -17.66 -4.42
N PHE A 226 -7.20 -16.35 -4.64
CA PHE A 226 -6.09 -15.42 -4.85
C PHE A 226 -5.68 -14.67 -3.56
N ILE A 227 -6.42 -14.85 -2.46
CA ILE A 227 -6.09 -14.24 -1.17
C ILE A 227 -5.13 -15.15 -0.41
N LYS A 228 -3.94 -14.64 -0.10
CA LYS A 228 -2.95 -15.37 0.71
C LYS A 228 -3.53 -15.69 2.08
N LYS A 229 -3.23 -16.89 2.61
CA LYS A 229 -3.67 -17.31 3.95
C LYS A 229 -3.43 -16.22 5.00
N LYS A 230 -2.24 -15.63 5.03
CA LYS A 230 -1.87 -14.55 5.96
C LYS A 230 -2.78 -13.30 5.89
N ILE A 231 -3.32 -12.98 4.72
CA ILE A 231 -4.24 -11.85 4.55
C ILE A 231 -5.66 -12.27 4.90
N ARG A 232 -6.06 -13.48 4.47
CA ARG A 232 -7.36 -14.06 4.84
C ARG A 232 -7.55 -14.14 6.36
N ASP A 233 -6.53 -14.58 7.09
CA ASP A 233 -6.54 -14.68 8.56
C ASP A 233 -6.60 -13.30 9.26
N ARG A 234 -6.48 -12.20 8.50
CA ARG A 234 -6.58 -10.81 8.99
C ARG A 234 -7.88 -10.13 8.63
N ILE A 235 -8.76 -10.80 7.87
CA ILE A 235 -10.08 -10.28 7.54
C ILE A 235 -11.02 -10.60 8.69
N SER A 236 -11.71 -9.59 9.19
CA SER A 236 -12.76 -9.72 10.19
C SER A 236 -14.00 -9.01 9.68
N CYS A 237 -15.10 -9.74 9.55
CA CYS A 237 -16.40 -9.20 9.16
C CYS A 237 -17.20 -8.87 10.42
N HIS A 238 -17.73 -7.65 10.49
CA HIS A 238 -18.42 -7.13 11.68
C HIS A 238 -19.93 -6.95 11.46
N GLY A 239 -20.42 -7.14 10.23
CA GLY A 239 -21.82 -6.89 9.89
C GLY A 239 -22.22 -5.45 10.18
N TRP A 240 -23.39 -5.30 10.79
CA TRP A 240 -23.99 -3.99 11.12
C TRP A 240 -23.82 -3.60 12.58
N SER A 241 -23.11 -4.41 13.38
CA SER A 241 -22.79 -4.11 14.78
C SER A 241 -21.29 -3.86 14.94
N PHE A 242 -20.93 -2.67 15.42
CA PHE A 242 -19.53 -2.22 15.47
C PHE A 242 -18.84 -2.51 16.80
N GLU A 243 -19.46 -3.23 17.74
CA GLU A 243 -18.86 -3.54 19.04
C GLU A 243 -17.51 -4.27 18.91
N ASN A 244 -17.41 -5.24 18.00
CA ASN A 244 -16.17 -5.97 17.76
C ASN A 244 -15.14 -5.14 16.97
N LEU A 245 -15.60 -4.21 16.13
CA LEU A 245 -14.73 -3.22 15.50
C LEU A 245 -14.11 -2.32 16.57
N HIS A 246 -14.89 -1.88 17.56
CA HIS A 246 -14.44 -0.97 18.62
C HIS A 246 -13.38 -1.57 19.54
N LYS A 247 -13.29 -2.90 19.62
CA LYS A 247 -12.20 -3.61 20.31
C LYS A 247 -10.86 -3.50 19.57
N GLN A 248 -10.87 -3.18 18.28
CA GLN A 248 -9.69 -3.11 17.41
C GLN A 248 -9.35 -1.67 17.01
N ILE A 249 -10.36 -0.80 16.90
CA ILE A 249 -10.22 0.63 16.60
C ILE A 249 -11.13 1.37 17.57
N ALA A 250 -10.58 2.20 18.46
CA ALA A 250 -11.38 2.88 19.48
C ALA A 250 -12.53 3.69 18.88
N ALA A 251 -13.67 3.76 19.56
CA ALA A 251 -14.82 4.57 19.12
C ALA A 251 -14.44 6.04 18.89
N SER A 252 -13.49 6.58 19.68
CA SER A 252 -12.96 7.94 19.51
C SER A 252 -12.08 8.13 18.27
N ALA A 253 -11.67 7.05 17.61
CA ALA A 253 -10.91 7.08 16.37
C ALA A 253 -11.79 6.91 15.12
N LEU A 254 -13.10 6.63 15.32
CA LEU A 254 -14.05 6.38 14.24
C LEU A 254 -15.12 7.48 14.19
N PRO A 255 -15.60 7.84 13.00
CA PRO A 255 -16.73 8.75 12.84
C PRO A 255 -18.06 8.08 13.26
N GLU A 256 -19.10 8.89 13.40
CA GLU A 256 -20.43 8.46 13.88
C GLU A 256 -21.04 7.33 13.03
N GLU A 257 -20.81 7.33 11.71
CA GLU A 257 -21.35 6.32 10.78
C GLU A 257 -20.81 4.90 11.05
N TYR A 258 -19.72 4.77 11.80
CA TYR A 258 -19.15 3.50 12.26
C TYR A 258 -19.28 3.32 13.79
N GLY A 259 -20.30 3.97 14.38
CA GLY A 259 -20.65 3.89 15.79
C GLY A 259 -19.63 4.56 16.71
N GLY A 260 -18.78 5.43 16.17
CA GLY A 260 -17.77 6.15 16.92
C GLY A 260 -18.25 7.51 17.41
N ASN A 261 -17.34 8.22 18.06
CA ASN A 261 -17.48 9.62 18.51
C ASN A 261 -16.21 10.43 18.23
N GLY A 262 -15.41 9.96 17.26
CA GLY A 262 -14.23 10.64 16.76
C GLY A 262 -14.55 11.72 15.73
N PRO A 263 -13.52 12.27 15.07
CA PRO A 263 -13.69 13.29 14.05
C PRO A 263 -14.56 12.81 12.88
N ALA A 264 -15.39 13.71 12.35
CA ALA A 264 -16.15 13.47 11.13
C ALA A 264 -15.21 13.22 9.94
N ILE A 265 -15.70 12.48 8.94
CA ILE A 265 -14.91 12.20 7.74
C ILE A 265 -14.77 13.48 6.91
N ASP A 266 -13.54 13.98 6.78
CA ASP A 266 -13.22 15.11 5.90
C ASP A 266 -12.31 14.67 4.75
N PHE A 267 -12.92 14.14 3.68
CA PHE A 267 -12.21 13.78 2.46
C PHE A 267 -11.46 14.99 1.88
N LYS A 268 -12.07 16.18 1.90
CA LYS A 268 -11.51 17.36 1.26
C LYS A 268 -10.23 17.81 1.96
N ALA A 269 -10.23 17.86 3.29
CA ALA A 269 -9.04 18.21 4.06
C ALA A 269 -7.91 17.19 3.87
N PHE A 270 -8.22 15.90 3.94
CA PHE A 270 -7.23 14.84 3.70
C PHE A 270 -6.59 14.95 2.32
N TRP A 271 -7.41 15.01 1.26
CA TRP A 271 -6.90 15.07 -0.11
C TRP A 271 -6.15 16.36 -0.43
N LYS A 272 -6.56 17.50 0.15
CA LYS A 272 -5.79 18.75 0.05
C LYS A 272 -4.42 18.63 0.71
N GLY A 273 -4.33 17.93 1.84
CA GLY A 273 -3.04 17.62 2.48
C GLY A 273 -2.18 16.72 1.59
N LEU A 274 -2.78 15.67 1.02
CA LEU A 274 -2.10 14.74 0.12
C LEU A 274 -1.59 15.42 -1.17
N GLU A 275 -2.32 16.40 -1.70
CA GLU A 275 -1.88 17.24 -2.83
C GLU A 275 -0.63 18.08 -2.50
N GLN A 276 -0.35 18.39 -1.23
CA GLN A 276 0.91 19.04 -0.84
C GLN A 276 2.12 18.10 -0.98
N GLU A 277 1.89 16.79 -0.94
CA GLU A 277 2.91 15.76 -1.15
C GLU A 277 3.14 15.43 -2.63
N GLU A 278 2.39 16.05 -3.56
CA GLU A 278 2.43 15.77 -4.99
C GLU A 278 3.83 15.70 -5.62
N PRO A 279 4.82 16.55 -5.25
CA PRO A 279 6.18 16.42 -5.77
C PRO A 279 6.80 15.03 -5.57
N LEU A 280 6.47 14.34 -4.47
CA LEU A 280 6.94 12.98 -4.20
C LEU A 280 6.33 11.96 -5.18
N PHE A 281 5.08 12.15 -5.56
CA PHE A 281 4.38 11.30 -6.53
C PHE A 281 4.88 11.52 -7.95
N ILE A 282 5.12 12.78 -8.33
CA ILE A 282 5.77 13.13 -9.60
C ILE A 282 7.16 12.49 -9.69
N GLU A 283 7.94 12.55 -8.61
CA GLU A 283 9.25 11.91 -8.55
C GLU A 283 9.14 10.38 -8.69
N ASN A 284 8.20 9.75 -7.98
CA ASN A 284 7.95 8.30 -8.09
C ASN A 284 7.62 7.85 -9.52
N ASN A 285 6.94 8.68 -10.30
CA ASN A 285 6.54 8.36 -11.68
C ASN A 285 7.70 8.36 -12.70
N LYS A 286 8.90 8.82 -12.32
CA LYS A 286 10.08 8.78 -13.20
C LYS A 286 10.74 7.40 -13.28
N TYR A 287 10.43 6.51 -12.34
CA TYR A 287 11.11 5.23 -12.16
C TYR A 287 10.19 4.05 -12.48
N GLY A 288 10.77 2.98 -13.01
CA GLY A 288 10.05 1.77 -13.37
C GLY A 288 10.66 1.04 -14.55
N TYR A 289 10.03 -0.07 -14.92
CA TYR A 289 10.39 -0.77 -16.14
C TYR A 289 9.89 -0.01 -17.35
N GLN A 290 10.72 0.06 -18.39
CA GLN A 290 10.23 0.44 -19.72
C GLN A 290 9.47 -0.76 -20.30
N MET A 291 8.27 -0.52 -20.81
CA MET A 291 7.53 -1.58 -21.50
C MET A 291 8.27 -1.95 -22.79
N PRO A 292 8.44 -3.25 -23.11
CA PRO A 292 8.93 -3.63 -24.42
C PRO A 292 7.96 -3.14 -25.51
N ASP A 293 8.49 -2.65 -26.64
CA ASP A 293 7.70 -2.17 -27.79
C ASP A 293 6.66 -3.18 -28.31
N SER A 294 6.81 -4.46 -27.96
CA SER A 294 5.95 -5.56 -28.39
C SER A 294 4.64 -5.73 -27.59
N GLY A 295 4.41 -4.94 -26.53
CA GLY A 295 3.22 -5.07 -25.69
C GLY A 295 3.10 -6.42 -24.94
N THR A 296 4.17 -7.21 -24.92
CA THR A 296 4.21 -8.49 -24.20
C THR A 296 4.40 -8.25 -22.70
N PRO A 297 3.65 -8.93 -21.82
CA PRO A 297 3.89 -8.90 -20.38
C PRO A 297 5.32 -9.33 -20.06
N PHE A 298 5.92 -8.74 -19.01
CA PHE A 298 7.24 -9.14 -18.54
C PHE A 298 7.27 -10.65 -18.27
N PRO A 299 8.33 -11.37 -18.70
CA PRO A 299 8.47 -12.80 -18.48
C PRO A 299 8.69 -13.08 -16.98
N ASP A 300 7.58 -13.24 -16.26
CA ASP A 300 7.41 -13.87 -14.95
C ASP A 300 5.91 -14.26 -14.76
N ASP A 301 5.20 -14.50 -15.86
CA ASP A 301 3.76 -14.81 -15.91
C ASP A 301 3.43 -16.30 -15.58
N ASP A 302 4.43 -17.10 -15.20
CA ASP A 302 4.28 -18.54 -14.88
C ASP A 302 3.49 -18.83 -13.59
N HIS A 303 3.01 -17.79 -12.89
CA HIS A 303 2.03 -17.93 -11.80
C HIS A 303 0.68 -17.28 -12.09
N LEU A 304 0.51 -16.68 -13.27
CA LEU A 304 -0.70 -15.95 -13.64
C LEU A 304 -1.49 -16.62 -14.78
N ALA A 305 -0.86 -17.54 -15.54
CA ALA A 305 -1.49 -18.21 -16.68
C ALA A 305 -2.11 -19.60 -16.40
N ASN A 306 -1.84 -20.25 -15.26
CA ASN A 306 -2.34 -21.62 -15.02
C ASN A 306 -3.20 -21.74 -13.75
N THR A 307 -4.51 -21.57 -13.92
CA THR A 307 -5.53 -22.36 -13.21
C THR A 307 -6.86 -22.25 -13.95
N THR A 308 -6.89 -22.87 -15.14
CA THR A 308 -8.12 -23.37 -15.73
C THR A 308 -8.23 -24.82 -15.27
N VAL A 309 -9.19 -25.09 -14.38
CA VAL A 309 -10.06 -26.28 -14.25
C VAL A 309 -11.02 -25.97 -13.11
#